data_AF-A0A0C9TDG8-F1
#
_entry.id   AF-A0A0C9TDG8-F1
#
_cell.length_a   1.000
_cell.length_b   1.000
_cell.length_c   1.000
_cell.angle_alpha   90.00
_cell.angle_beta   90.00
_cell.angle_gamma   90.00
#
_symmetry.space_group_name_H-M   'P 1'
#
loop_
_entity.id
_entity.type
_entity.pdbx_description
1 polymer ?
#
loop_
_entity_poly.entity_id
_entity_poly.type
_entity_poly.pdbx_seq_one_letter_code
_entity_poly.pdbx_strand_id
1 'polypeptide(L)'
;MSETTESGDHNPEPTQLIQLLFVSTTVLQQALDLVNNVLTQDNQLTAQSKYLPGSTIGKHLRHARDHFILLLDCVTGAEPYVLSYDIRSRNTPMESNLFEARQALTNAISRLKELEISPPTELDQAMTLNAVTPF
;
A
#
# COMPACT_ATOMS: atom_id res chain seq x y z
N MET A 1 47.69 -31.37 9.21
CA MET A 1 47.04 -30.15 9.73
C MET A 1 45.78 -29.98 8.90
N SER A 2 44.63 -30.31 9.49
CA SER A 2 43.34 -30.24 8.82
C SER A 2 42.66 -28.95 9.28
N GLU A 3 42.48 -27.99 8.37
CA GLU A 3 41.65 -26.82 8.61
C GLU A 3 40.19 -27.18 8.34
N THR A 4 39.43 -27.28 9.42
CA THR A 4 37.98 -27.24 9.44
C THR A 4 37.52 -25.83 9.08
N THR A 5 36.95 -25.65 7.89
CA THR A 5 36.16 -24.46 7.56
C THR A 5 34.83 -24.52 8.31
N GLU A 6 34.67 -23.63 9.29
CA GLU A 6 33.40 -23.34 9.95
C GLU A 6 32.39 -22.85 8.91
N SER A 7 31.31 -23.61 8.75
CA SER A 7 30.10 -23.19 8.05
C SER A 7 29.36 -22.19 8.95
N GLY A 8 29.70 -20.91 8.80
CA GLY A 8 28.91 -19.82 9.37
C GLY A 8 27.53 -19.79 8.71
N ASP A 9 26.51 -20.00 9.52
CA ASP A 9 25.10 -19.83 9.19
C ASP A 9 24.84 -18.34 8.88
N HIS A 10 25.13 -17.92 7.64
CA HIS A 10 24.77 -16.60 7.13
C HIS A 10 23.30 -16.64 6.75
N ASN A 11 22.44 -16.29 7.71
CA ASN A 11 21.07 -15.93 7.39
C ASN A 11 21.15 -14.68 6.48
N PRO A 12 20.70 -14.73 5.21
CA PRO A 12 20.83 -13.59 4.31
C PRO A 12 19.99 -12.43 4.87
N GLU A 13 20.62 -11.27 5.04
CA GLU A 13 19.93 -10.02 5.40
C GLU A 13 18.75 -9.80 4.44
N PRO A 14 17.55 -9.44 4.95
CA PRO A 14 16.40 -9.19 4.10
C PRO A 14 16.74 -8.13 3.05
N THR A 15 16.38 -8.38 1.79
CA THR A 15 16.55 -7.38 0.73
C THR A 15 15.78 -6.10 1.11
N GLN A 16 16.26 -4.94 0.67
CA GLN A 16 15.59 -3.66 0.93
C GLN A 16 14.11 -3.69 0.49
N LEU A 17 13.80 -4.44 -0.57
CA LEU A 17 12.43 -4.64 -1.04
C LEU A 17 11.57 -5.37 0.01
N ILE A 18 12.08 -6.43 0.63
CA ILE A 18 11.36 -7.15 1.70
C ILE A 18 11.06 -6.21 2.87
N GLN A 19 12.02 -5.36 3.26
CA GLN A 19 11.81 -4.38 4.33
C GLN A 19 10.73 -3.35 3.95
N LEU A 20 10.74 -2.84 2.71
CA LEU A 20 9.72 -1.92 2.21
C LEU A 20 8.34 -2.57 2.13
N LEU A 21 8.24 -3.83 1.68
CA LEU A 21 7.00 -4.59 1.64
C LEU A 21 6.46 -4.84 3.06
N PHE A 22 7.34 -5.18 4.01
CA PHE A 22 6.97 -5.33 5.42
C PHE A 22 6.37 -4.04 5.99
N VAL A 23 7.03 -2.89 5.78
CA VAL A 23 6.51 -1.59 6.26
C VAL A 23 5.20 -1.24 5.57
N SER A 24 5.12 -1.43 4.24
CA SER A 24 3.93 -1.11 3.44
C SER A 24 2.70 -1.92 3.89
N THR A 25 2.88 -3.23 4.05
CA THR A 25 1.81 -4.12 4.52
C THR A 25 1.44 -3.85 5.98
N THR A 26 2.40 -3.49 6.84
CA THR A 26 2.13 -3.10 8.23
C THR A 26 1.26 -1.85 8.33
N VAL A 27 1.55 -0.81 7.53
CA VAL A 27 0.75 0.42 7.51
C VAL A 27 -0.69 0.15 7.05
N LEU A 28 -0.87 -0.65 6.01
CA LEU A 28 -2.21 -1.04 5.55
C LEU A 28 -2.92 -1.95 6.56
N GLN A 29 -2.19 -2.79 7.29
CA GLN A 29 -2.77 -3.63 8.33
C GLN A 29 -3.32 -2.78 9.48
N GLN A 30 -2.63 -1.71 9.90
CA GLN A 30 -3.15 -0.77 10.90
C GLN A 30 -4.47 -0.13 10.45
N ALA A 31 -4.58 0.23 9.18
CA ALA A 31 -5.82 0.73 8.59
C ALA A 31 -6.92 -0.33 8.61
N LEU A 32 -6.61 -1.59 8.30
CA LEU A 32 -7.56 -2.70 8.34
C LEU A 32 -8.00 -3.01 9.78
N ASP A 33 -7.09 -2.97 10.74
CA ASP A 33 -7.37 -3.19 12.16
C ASP A 33 -8.30 -2.12 12.73
N LEU A 34 -8.14 -0.85 12.32
CA LEU A 34 -9.09 0.22 12.64
C LEU A 34 -10.51 -0.14 12.15
N VAL A 35 -10.63 -0.57 10.89
CA VAL A 35 -11.92 -0.93 10.29
C VAL A 35 -12.54 -2.18 10.92
N ASN A 36 -11.71 -3.16 11.33
CA ASN A 36 -12.18 -4.41 11.93
C ASN A 36 -12.57 -4.26 13.40
N ASN A 37 -11.79 -3.50 14.16
CA ASN A 37 -11.81 -3.56 15.62
C ASN A 37 -12.33 -2.29 16.30
N VAL A 38 -12.38 -1.17 15.57
CA VAL A 38 -12.76 0.14 16.16
C VAL A 38 -14.04 0.70 15.53
N LEU A 39 -14.16 0.63 14.20
CA LEU A 39 -15.34 1.11 13.50
C LEU A 39 -16.46 0.06 13.52
N THR A 40 -17.64 0.47 13.97
CA THR A 40 -18.81 -0.40 14.15
C THR A 40 -19.96 -0.06 13.20
N GLN A 41 -19.98 1.14 12.63
CA GLN A 41 -21.03 1.63 11.74
C GLN A 41 -20.47 2.42 10.54
N ASP A 42 -21.09 2.25 9.37
CA ASP A 42 -20.69 2.89 8.11
C ASP A 42 -20.64 4.43 8.20
N ASN A 43 -21.54 5.04 8.98
CA ASN A 43 -21.57 6.50 9.18
C ASN A 43 -20.29 7.07 9.81
N GLN A 44 -19.48 6.26 10.51
CA GLN A 44 -18.22 6.70 11.09
C GLN A 44 -17.16 6.97 10.01
N LEU A 45 -17.25 6.31 8.85
CA LEU A 45 -16.33 6.55 7.72
C LEU A 45 -16.56 7.92 7.08
N THR A 46 -17.79 8.45 7.15
CA THR A 46 -18.20 9.70 6.49
C THR A 46 -18.32 10.88 7.45
N ALA A 47 -18.11 10.65 8.75
CA ALA A 47 -18.07 11.69 9.77
C ALA A 47 -17.04 12.77 9.41
N GLN A 48 -17.50 14.02 9.32
CA GLN A 48 -16.65 15.16 9.00
C GLN A 48 -15.68 15.45 10.14
N SER A 49 -14.41 15.62 9.80
CA SER A 49 -13.41 16.05 10.78
C SER A 49 -13.71 17.45 11.30
N LYS A 50 -13.59 17.62 12.62
CA LYS A 50 -13.69 18.93 13.28
C LYS A 50 -12.46 19.81 13.05
N TYR A 51 -11.34 19.21 12.65
CA TYR A 51 -10.03 19.87 12.55
C TYR A 51 -9.51 19.97 11.11
N LEU A 52 -10.01 19.12 10.21
CA LEU A 52 -9.62 19.09 8.80
C LEU A 52 -10.87 19.19 7.91
N PRO A 53 -11.25 20.41 7.50
CA PRO A 53 -12.44 20.62 6.68
C PRO A 53 -12.45 19.74 5.42
N GLY A 54 -13.59 19.07 5.18
CA GLY A 54 -13.77 18.20 4.02
C GLY A 54 -13.14 16.80 4.13
N SER A 55 -12.41 16.51 5.21
CA SER A 55 -11.82 15.20 5.47
C SER A 55 -12.75 14.28 6.27
N THR A 56 -12.69 13.00 5.96
CA THR A 56 -13.35 11.91 6.70
C THR A 56 -12.39 10.73 6.84
N ILE A 57 -12.70 9.80 7.74
CA ILE A 57 -11.90 8.57 7.91
C ILE A 57 -11.84 7.80 6.59
N GLY A 58 -12.98 7.57 5.94
CA GLY A 58 -13.05 6.85 4.67
C GLY A 58 -12.18 7.47 3.56
N LYS A 59 -12.18 8.81 3.44
CA LYS A 59 -11.32 9.52 2.49
C LYS A 59 -9.83 9.32 2.77
N HIS A 60 -9.43 9.29 4.04
CA HIS A 60 -8.04 9.05 4.43
C HIS A 60 -7.62 7.60 4.16
N LEU A 61 -8.48 6.63 4.49
CA LEU A 61 -8.21 5.21 4.21
C LEU A 61 -8.04 4.97 2.70
N ARG A 62 -8.95 5.51 1.88
CA ARG A 62 -8.82 5.46 0.41
C ARG A 62 -7.52 6.12 -0.05
N HIS A 63 -7.21 7.30 0.47
CA HIS A 63 -5.99 8.01 0.07
C HIS A 63 -4.71 7.20 0.37
N ALA A 64 -4.60 6.63 1.56
CA ALA A 64 -3.45 5.81 1.93
C ALA A 64 -3.35 4.56 1.04
N ARG A 65 -4.45 3.82 0.88
CA ARG A 65 -4.50 2.62 0.04
C ARG A 65 -4.12 2.90 -1.42
N ASP A 66 -4.64 3.98 -2.00
CA ASP A 66 -4.39 4.30 -3.41
C ASP A 66 -2.93 4.62 -3.67
N HIS A 67 -2.20 5.17 -2.70
CA HIS A 67 -0.78 5.46 -2.86
C HIS A 67 0.03 4.19 -3.16
N PHE A 68 -0.21 3.12 -2.39
CA PHE A 68 0.45 1.83 -2.59
C PHE A 68 0.03 1.18 -3.90
N ILE A 69 -1.27 1.18 -4.21
CA ILE A 69 -1.77 0.43 -5.35
C ILE A 69 -1.41 1.09 -6.68
N LEU A 70 -1.41 2.42 -6.76
CA LEU A 70 -0.98 3.10 -7.97
C LEU A 70 0.51 2.87 -8.27
N LEU A 71 1.34 2.87 -7.23
CA LEU A 71 2.75 2.51 -7.38
C LEU A 71 2.88 1.04 -7.81
N LEU A 72 2.15 0.14 -7.16
CA LEU A 72 2.15 -1.28 -7.52
C LEU A 72 1.71 -1.52 -8.96
N ASP A 73 0.60 -0.93 -9.39
CA ASP A 73 0.09 -1.00 -10.77
C ASP A 73 1.13 -0.47 -11.77
N CYS A 74 1.85 0.60 -11.41
CA CYS A 74 2.93 1.15 -12.23
C CYS A 74 4.10 0.17 -12.36
N VAL A 75 4.67 -0.33 -11.27
CA VAL A 75 5.90 -1.14 -11.30
C VAL A 75 5.68 -2.57 -11.80
N THR A 76 4.45 -3.08 -11.71
CA THR A 76 4.05 -4.38 -12.27
C THR A 76 3.52 -4.28 -13.70
N GLY A 77 3.33 -3.07 -14.21
CA GLY A 77 2.84 -2.79 -15.55
C GLY A 77 3.91 -2.99 -16.63
N ALA A 78 3.54 -2.65 -17.87
CA ALA A 78 4.47 -2.60 -18.99
C ALA A 78 5.19 -1.25 -19.04
N GLU A 79 6.40 -1.25 -19.59
CA GLU A 79 7.12 -0.01 -19.89
C GLU A 79 6.37 0.85 -20.93
N PRO A 80 6.49 2.19 -20.86
CA PRO A 80 7.24 2.97 -19.87
C PRO A 80 6.52 3.07 -18.51
N TYR A 81 7.28 3.05 -17.42
CA TYR A 81 6.76 3.21 -16.06
C TYR A 81 6.38 4.67 -15.79
N VAL A 82 5.09 4.99 -15.96
CA VAL A 82 4.52 6.32 -15.71
C VAL A 82 3.56 6.25 -14.53
N LEU A 83 4.00 6.74 -13.38
CA LEU A 83 3.17 6.86 -12.18
C LEU A 83 2.33 8.13 -12.26
N SER A 84 1.01 8.02 -12.14
CA SER A 84 0.12 9.18 -12.02
C SER A 84 -0.84 9.03 -10.85
N TYR A 85 -0.89 10.04 -9.98
CA TYR A 85 -1.87 10.10 -8.90
C TYR A 85 -3.20 10.72 -9.33
N ASP A 86 -3.29 11.27 -10.55
CA ASP A 86 -4.51 11.95 -11.01
C ASP A 86 -5.57 10.96 -11.51
N ILE A 87 -5.19 9.70 -11.73
CA ILE A 87 -6.12 8.62 -12.11
C ILE A 87 -6.92 8.07 -10.92
N ARG A 88 -6.68 8.59 -9.70
CA ARG A 88 -7.44 8.19 -8.50
C ARG A 88 -8.92 8.48 -8.69
N SER A 89 -9.73 7.46 -8.47
CA SER A 89 -11.17 7.64 -8.34
C SER A 89 -11.53 8.16 -6.94
N ARG A 90 -12.55 9.01 -6.86
CA ARG A 90 -13.10 9.55 -5.61
C ARG A 90 -14.52 9.05 -5.42
N ASN A 91 -15.02 9.13 -4.19
CA ASN A 91 -16.36 8.63 -3.84
C ASN A 91 -16.50 7.13 -4.13
N THR A 92 -15.43 6.37 -3.90
CA THR A 92 -15.45 4.92 -4.04
C THR A 92 -16.21 4.29 -2.85
N PRO A 93 -16.78 3.08 -3.00
CA PRO A 93 -17.57 2.46 -1.93
C PRO A 93 -16.83 2.33 -0.58
N MET A 94 -15.50 2.16 -0.58
CA MET A 94 -14.70 2.11 0.65
C MET A 94 -14.72 3.41 1.47
N GLU A 95 -15.10 4.55 0.88
CA GLU A 95 -15.19 5.81 1.62
C GLU A 95 -16.41 5.86 2.55
N SER A 96 -17.41 4.99 2.34
CA SER A 96 -18.70 5.03 3.05
C SER A 96 -19.23 3.68 3.52
N ASN A 97 -18.57 2.57 3.21
CA ASN A 97 -19.01 1.24 3.62
C ASN A 97 -17.86 0.43 4.22
N LEU A 98 -18.04 -0.07 5.45
CA LEU A 98 -17.01 -0.80 6.18
C LEU A 98 -16.63 -2.13 5.52
N PHE A 99 -17.59 -2.83 4.91
CA PHE A 99 -17.31 -4.07 4.20
C PHE A 99 -16.43 -3.82 2.96
N GLU A 100 -16.77 -2.81 2.16
CA GLU A 100 -15.97 -2.39 1.00
C GLU A 100 -14.58 -1.88 1.41
N ALA A 101 -14.48 -1.15 2.54
CA ALA A 101 -13.20 -0.74 3.09
C ALA A 101 -12.32 -1.93 3.50
N ARG A 102 -12.89 -2.93 4.18
CA ARG A 102 -12.20 -4.18 4.51
C ARG A 102 -11.70 -4.90 3.26
N GLN A 103 -12.57 -5.08 2.26
CA GLN A 103 -12.18 -5.75 1.02
C GLN A 103 -11.06 -5.01 0.29
N ALA A 104 -11.17 -3.68 0.15
CA ALA A 104 -10.18 -2.87 -0.55
C ALA A 104 -8.79 -2.91 0.13
N LEU A 105 -8.75 -2.87 1.46
CA LEU A 105 -7.51 -2.93 2.24
C LEU A 105 -6.90 -4.34 2.21
N THR A 106 -7.70 -5.38 2.43
CA THR A 106 -7.25 -6.78 2.35
C THR A 106 -6.69 -7.09 0.97
N ASN A 107 -7.38 -6.69 -0.11
CA ASN A 107 -6.90 -6.87 -1.47
C ASN A 107 -5.54 -6.17 -1.68
N ALA A 108 -5.41 -4.92 -1.22
CA ALA A 108 -4.16 -4.18 -1.37
C ALA A 108 -2.98 -4.85 -0.64
N ILE A 109 -3.21 -5.35 0.58
CA ILE A 109 -2.21 -6.11 1.35
C ILE A 109 -1.82 -7.40 0.60
N SER A 110 -2.78 -8.16 0.09
CA SER A 110 -2.51 -9.39 -0.66
C SER A 110 -1.66 -9.12 -1.89
N ARG A 111 -2.01 -8.10 -2.69
CA ARG A 111 -1.25 -7.75 -3.89
C ARG A 111 0.19 -7.31 -3.60
N LEU A 112 0.43 -6.63 -2.48
CA LEU A 112 1.80 -6.31 -2.06
C LEU A 112 2.59 -7.56 -1.65
N LYS A 113 1.94 -8.53 -0.99
CA LYS A 113 2.58 -9.81 -0.63
C LYS A 113 2.90 -10.66 -1.85
N GLU A 114 2.11 -10.57 -2.93
CA GLU A 114 2.39 -11.27 -4.19
C GLU A 114 3.72 -10.81 -4.83
N LEU A 115 4.16 -9.56 -4.61
CA LEU A 115 5.47 -9.07 -5.07
C LEU A 115 6.65 -9.78 -4.41
N GLU A 116 6.47 -10.29 -3.19
CA GLU A 116 7.53 -11.02 -2.46
C GLU A 116 7.94 -12.31 -3.18
N ILE A 117 7.06 -12.83 -4.05
CA ILE A 117 7.18 -14.15 -4.70
C ILE A 117 7.50 -14.03 -6.21
N SER A 118 7.42 -12.82 -6.78
CA SER A 118 7.59 -12.54 -8.23
C SER A 118 9.05 -12.18 -8.56
N PRO A 119 9.55 -12.39 -9.82
CA PRO A 119 10.92 -12.00 -10.20
C PRO A 119 11.23 -10.54 -9.88
N PRO A 120 12.53 -10.18 -9.68
CA PRO A 120 12.91 -8.98 -8.97
C PRO A 120 12.33 -7.74 -9.63
N THR A 121 11.46 -7.05 -8.89
CA THR A 121 11.19 -5.64 -9.17
C THR A 121 12.47 -4.89 -8.80
N GLU A 122 13.15 -4.35 -9.80
CA GLU A 122 14.36 -3.56 -9.60
C GLU A 122 14.01 -2.27 -8.86
N LEU A 123 14.53 -2.09 -7.64
CA LEU A 123 14.26 -0.91 -6.82
C LEU A 123 14.77 0.39 -7.49
N ASP A 124 15.83 0.27 -8.28
CA ASP A 124 16.48 1.40 -8.97
C ASP A 124 15.89 1.65 -10.37
N GLN A 125 14.76 1.01 -10.71
CA GLN A 125 14.09 1.22 -11.99
C GLN A 125 13.63 2.67 -12.15
N ALA A 126 14.07 3.31 -13.24
CA ALA A 126 13.65 4.67 -13.56
C ALA A 126 12.14 4.72 -13.85
N MET A 127 11.45 5.69 -13.25
CA MET A 127 10.03 5.95 -13.46
C MET A 127 9.76 7.45 -13.67
N THR A 128 8.69 7.76 -14.39
CA THR A 128 8.23 9.14 -14.58
C THR A 128 7.02 9.41 -13.70
N LEU A 129 7.08 10.45 -12.88
CA LEU A 129 5.93 10.94 -12.14
C LEU A 129 5.16 11.97 -12.99
N ASN A 130 3.91 11.66 -13.32
CA ASN A 130 2.98 12.61 -13.90
C ASN A 130 2.02 13.13 -12.83
N ALA A 131 2.23 14.38 -12.42
CA ALA A 131 1.41 15.07 -11.43
C ALA A 131 0.94 16.41 -12.00
N VAL A 132 -0.32 16.46 -12.45
CA VAL A 132 -0.97 17.66 -12.94
C VAL A 132 -1.86 18.18 -11.82
N THR A 133 -1.52 19.34 -11.26
CA THR A 133 -2.45 20.05 -10.37
C THR A 133 -3.39 20.87 -11.26
N PRO A 134 -4.69 20.55 -11.37
CA PRO A 134 -5.62 21.39 -12.13
C PRO A 134 -5.73 22.75 -11.44
N PHE A 135 -5.59 23.83 -12.22
CA PHE A 135 -5.82 25.21 -11.78
C PHE A 135 -7.30 25.50 -11.61
#